data_AF-A0A973B9D6-F1
#
_entry.id   AF-A0A973B9D6-F1
#
_cell.length_a   1.000
_cell.length_b   1.000
_cell.length_c   1.000
_cell.angle_alpha   90.00
_cell.angle_beta   90.00
_cell.angle_gamma   90.00
#
_symmetry.space_group_name_H-M   'P 1'
#
loop_
_entity.id
_entity.type
_entity.pdbx_description
1 polymer ?
#
loop_
_entity_poly.entity_id
_entity_poly.type
_entity_poly.pdbx_seq_one_letter_code
_entity_poly.pdbx_strand_id
1 'polypeptide(L)'
;MSLKKNTNRICRSAVAFLMIVIIAPSSLAQAGTRSYDQKLDRLSESLGAIHYLRELCSSNDGQKWRNNMQELINAVGTSSERKAVLARQFNRGYRGYSHIYPNCTHQAKATIKSFIKESIKATDELIKYSK
;
A
#
# COMPACT_ATOMS: atom_id res chain seq x y z
N MET A 1 28.81 -60.02 17.96
CA MET A 1 28.38 -58.71 18.49
C MET A 1 28.92 -57.62 17.55
N SER A 2 28.02 -56.97 16.81
CA SER A 2 28.23 -56.02 15.68
C SER A 2 29.38 -55.02 15.89
N LEU A 3 30.36 -54.90 14.98
CA LEU A 3 30.39 -54.09 13.73
C LEU A 3 30.01 -52.62 13.99
N LYS A 4 30.85 -51.60 13.76
CA LYS A 4 31.40 -51.23 12.44
C LYS A 4 32.51 -50.18 12.58
N LYS A 5 33.74 -50.46 12.14
CA LYS A 5 34.75 -49.43 11.83
C LYS A 5 34.49 -48.95 10.40
N ASN A 6 34.21 -47.66 10.20
CA ASN A 6 33.97 -47.10 8.86
C ASN A 6 35.26 -46.47 8.33
N THR A 7 35.90 -47.21 7.43
CA THR A 7 37.19 -46.93 6.79
C THR A 7 37.03 -46.29 5.41
N ASN A 8 38.01 -45.43 5.12
CA ASN A 8 38.58 -45.09 3.81
C ASN A 8 37.82 -44.06 2.95
N ARG A 9 38.38 -42.86 2.73
CA ARG A 9 39.57 -42.47 1.94
C ARG A 9 39.29 -42.38 0.43
N ILE A 10 39.20 -41.13 -0.02
CA ILE A 10 39.81 -40.50 -1.21
C ILE A 10 39.39 -41.05 -2.59
N CYS A 11 38.82 -40.17 -3.41
CA CYS A 11 39.14 -40.12 -4.84
C CYS A 11 39.13 -38.66 -5.34
N ARG A 12 40.22 -38.30 -6.02
CA ARG A 12 40.50 -37.02 -6.67
C ARG A 12 39.68 -36.95 -7.96
N SER A 13 39.07 -35.80 -8.29
CA SER A 13 38.82 -35.39 -9.69
C SER A 13 38.40 -33.92 -9.76
N ALA A 14 39.10 -33.19 -10.62
CA ALA A 14 38.88 -31.78 -10.93
C ALA A 14 37.67 -31.61 -11.85
N VAL A 15 36.73 -30.72 -11.49
CA VAL A 15 35.85 -30.05 -12.46
C VAL A 15 35.62 -28.63 -11.97
N ALA A 16 36.19 -27.67 -12.69
CA ALA A 16 35.91 -26.25 -12.55
C ALA A 16 34.45 -26.00 -12.94
N PHE A 17 33.58 -25.68 -11.99
CA PHE A 17 32.24 -25.20 -12.26
C PHE A 17 32.24 -23.67 -12.15
N LEU A 18 32.31 -23.04 -13.33
CA LEU A 18 32.11 -21.62 -13.56
C LEU A 18 30.67 -21.25 -13.13
N MET A 19 30.49 -20.83 -11.88
CA MET A 19 29.25 -20.21 -11.42
C MET A 19 29.15 -18.81 -12.03
N ILE A 20 28.54 -18.71 -13.21
CA ILE A 20 28.04 -17.43 -13.73
C ILE A 20 26.92 -16.99 -12.78
N VAL A 21 27.26 -16.09 -11.85
CA VAL A 21 26.27 -15.36 -11.06
C VAL A 21 25.58 -14.40 -12.01
N ILE A 22 24.38 -14.76 -12.46
CA ILE A 22 23.48 -13.85 -13.18
C ILE A 22 22.98 -12.84 -12.15
N ILE A 23 23.70 -11.72 -11.99
CA ILE A 23 23.19 -10.55 -11.28
C ILE A 23 22.20 -9.88 -12.24
N ALA A 24 20.93 -10.28 -12.19
CA ALA A 24 19.86 -9.55 -12.87
C ALA A 24 19.53 -8.27 -12.08
N PRO A 25 19.69 -7.06 -12.64
CA PRO A 25 19.30 -5.84 -11.95
C PRO A 25 17.79 -5.60 -12.16
N SER A 26 16.95 -6.13 -11.27
CA SER A 26 15.49 -5.91 -11.29
C SER A 26 15.01 -4.82 -10.33
N SER A 27 15.87 -3.87 -9.94
CA SER A 27 15.56 -2.91 -8.87
C SER A 27 14.79 -1.66 -9.34
N LEU A 28 15.04 -1.16 -10.56
CA LEU A 28 14.48 0.13 -11.01
C LEU A 28 12.97 0.07 -11.33
N ALA A 29 12.50 -0.94 -12.05
CA ALA A 29 11.07 -1.10 -12.38
C ALA A 29 10.22 -1.41 -11.13
N GLN A 30 10.79 -2.14 -10.16
CA GLN A 30 10.12 -2.44 -8.89
C GLN A 30 10.04 -1.22 -7.97
N ALA A 31 11.03 -0.31 -8.03
CA ALA A 31 11.01 0.93 -7.26
C ALA A 31 9.90 1.89 -7.71
N GLY A 32 9.68 2.04 -9.03
CA GLY A 32 8.62 2.89 -9.58
C GLY A 32 7.21 2.39 -9.22
N THR A 33 6.96 1.10 -9.39
CA THR A 33 5.68 0.46 -9.03
C THR A 33 5.39 0.52 -7.53
N ARG A 34 6.41 0.29 -6.68
CA ARG A 34 6.29 0.40 -5.22
C ARG A 34 5.93 1.82 -4.77
N SER A 35 6.53 2.84 -5.39
CA SER A 35 6.22 4.25 -5.09
C SER A 35 4.79 4.62 -5.49
N TYR A 36 4.32 4.13 -6.64
CA TYR A 36 2.95 4.33 -7.11
C TYR A 36 1.92 3.69 -6.16
N ASP A 37 2.11 2.41 -5.80
CA ASP A 37 1.20 1.69 -4.89
C ASP A 37 1.17 2.35 -3.50
N GLN A 38 2.32 2.81 -2.98
CA GLN A 38 2.37 3.55 -1.72
C GLN A 38 1.56 4.86 -1.76
N LYS A 39 1.57 5.57 -2.90
CA LYS A 39 0.76 6.79 -3.08
C LYS A 39 -0.73 6.47 -3.10
N LEU A 40 -1.13 5.38 -3.76
CA LEU A 40 -2.52 4.91 -3.76
C LEU A 40 -2.99 4.51 -2.36
N ASP A 41 -2.15 3.79 -1.61
CA ASP A 41 -2.45 3.38 -0.24
C ASP A 41 -2.67 4.59 0.67
N ARG A 42 -1.82 5.61 0.53
CA ARG A 42 -1.95 6.88 1.28
C ARG A 42 -3.19 7.67 0.88
N LEU A 43 -3.47 7.77 -0.42
CA LEU A 43 -4.68 8.42 -0.91
C LEU A 43 -5.93 7.74 -0.35
N SER A 44 -5.97 6.41 -0.40
CA SER A 44 -7.07 5.62 0.12
C SER A 44 -7.28 5.79 1.63
N GLU A 45 -6.20 5.77 2.41
CA GLU A 45 -6.23 6.04 3.85
C GLU A 45 -6.79 7.44 4.16
N SER A 46 -6.33 8.47 3.44
CA SER A 46 -6.83 9.85 3.59
C SER A 46 -8.32 9.97 3.24
N LEU A 47 -8.80 9.30 2.19
CA LEU A 47 -10.22 9.28 1.84
C LEU A 47 -11.09 8.67 2.97
N GLY A 48 -10.60 7.61 3.62
CA GLY A 48 -11.26 7.01 4.77
C GLY A 48 -11.35 7.94 5.97
N ALA A 49 -10.26 8.67 6.26
CA ALA A 49 -10.24 9.68 7.31
C ALA A 49 -11.19 10.85 7.02
N ILE A 50 -11.20 11.34 5.78
CA ILE A 50 -12.14 12.39 5.35
C ILE A 50 -13.59 11.90 5.51
N HIS A 51 -13.88 10.66 5.11
CA HIS A 51 -15.21 10.09 5.23
C HIS A 51 -15.73 10.17 6.66
N TYR A 52 -14.95 9.64 7.62
CA TYR A 52 -15.32 9.67 9.03
C TYR A 52 -15.50 11.11 9.55
N LEU A 53 -14.51 11.97 9.34
CA LEU A 53 -14.50 13.32 9.90
C LEU A 53 -15.65 14.19 9.36
N ARG A 54 -16.08 13.97 8.12
CA ARG A 54 -17.18 14.72 7.50
C ARG A 54 -18.55 14.21 7.92
N GLU A 55 -18.69 12.91 8.15
CA GLU A 55 -19.87 12.35 8.83
C GLU A 55 -19.99 12.92 10.25
N LEU A 56 -18.89 12.92 11.01
CA LEU A 56 -18.83 13.44 12.38
C LEU A 56 -19.17 14.94 12.46
N CYS A 57 -18.72 15.73 11.49
CA CYS A 57 -18.95 17.18 11.46
C CYS A 57 -20.22 17.60 10.67
N SER A 58 -21.17 16.68 10.48
CA SER A 58 -22.51 16.94 9.92
C SER A 58 -22.51 17.58 8.53
N SER A 59 -21.60 17.17 7.66
CA SER A 59 -21.57 17.65 6.27
C SER A 59 -22.59 16.97 5.34
N ASN A 60 -23.33 15.96 5.86
CA ASN A 60 -24.31 15.12 5.15
C ASN A 60 -23.86 14.57 3.78
N ASP A 61 -22.55 14.40 3.61
CA ASP A 61 -21.93 14.01 2.34
C ASP A 61 -21.15 12.69 2.46
N GLY A 62 -21.47 11.87 3.45
CA GLY A 62 -20.85 10.54 3.63
C GLY A 62 -20.92 9.69 2.37
N GLN A 63 -22.04 9.77 1.62
CA GLN A 63 -22.20 9.04 0.36
C GLN A 63 -21.21 9.49 -0.72
N LYS A 64 -20.86 10.78 -0.77
CA LYS A 64 -19.88 11.31 -1.72
C LYS A 64 -18.52 10.64 -1.53
N TRP A 65 -18.08 10.48 -0.29
CA TRP A 65 -16.76 9.89 0.01
C TRP A 65 -16.71 8.39 -0.27
N ARG A 66 -17.82 7.67 -0.03
CA ARG A 66 -17.95 6.29 -0.47
C ARG A 66 -17.86 6.15 -1.99
N ASN A 67 -18.54 7.02 -2.73
CA ASN A 67 -18.48 7.03 -4.19
C ASN A 67 -17.07 7.33 -4.69
N ASN A 68 -16.39 8.36 -4.15
CA ASN A 68 -15.01 8.67 -4.49
C ASN A 68 -14.06 7.47 -4.27
N MET A 69 -14.25 6.72 -3.17
CA MET A 69 -13.47 5.51 -2.91
C MET A 69 -13.78 4.40 -3.93
N GLN A 70 -15.04 4.23 -4.30
CA GLN A 70 -15.44 3.26 -5.32
C GLN A 70 -14.86 3.61 -6.70
N GLU A 71 -14.87 4.89 -7.06
CA GLU A 71 -14.25 5.41 -8.29
C GLU A 71 -12.74 5.14 -8.31
N LEU A 72 -12.04 5.38 -7.19
CA LEU A 72 -10.63 5.03 -7.05
C LEU A 72 -10.40 3.52 -7.26
N ILE A 73 -11.16 2.67 -6.58
CA ILE A 73 -11.06 1.20 -6.72
C ILE A 73 -11.29 0.75 -8.16
N ASN A 74 -12.27 1.35 -8.84
CA ASN A 74 -12.60 1.01 -10.22
C ASN A 74 -11.50 1.47 -11.18
N ALA A 75 -10.88 2.63 -10.92
CA ALA A 75 -9.84 3.19 -11.77
C ALA A 75 -8.50 2.44 -11.64
N VAL A 76 -8.10 2.03 -10.43
CA VAL A 76 -6.75 1.49 -10.17
C VAL A 76 -6.70 0.04 -9.70
N GLY A 77 -7.84 -0.50 -9.25
CA GLY A 77 -7.94 -1.85 -8.71
C GLY A 77 -7.93 -2.92 -9.80
N THR A 78 -6.74 -3.32 -10.25
CA THR A 78 -6.56 -4.29 -11.34
C THR A 78 -6.82 -5.74 -10.94
N SER A 79 -6.76 -6.07 -9.65
CA SER A 79 -7.04 -7.41 -9.11
C SER A 79 -7.88 -7.34 -7.84
N SER A 80 -8.56 -8.44 -7.48
CA SER A 80 -9.33 -8.53 -6.23
C SER A 80 -8.47 -8.23 -5.00
N GLU A 81 -7.23 -8.73 -4.97
CA GLU A 81 -6.29 -8.45 -3.88
C GLU A 81 -5.94 -6.96 -3.80
N ARG A 82 -5.66 -6.30 -4.93
CA ARG A 82 -5.40 -4.85 -4.96
C ARG A 82 -6.61 -4.04 -4.49
N LYS A 83 -7.81 -4.40 -4.93
CA LYS A 83 -9.06 -3.79 -4.45
C LYS A 83 -9.21 -3.95 -2.94
N ALA A 84 -8.90 -5.14 -2.41
CA ALA A 84 -8.95 -5.42 -0.98
C ALA A 84 -7.92 -4.60 -0.19
N VAL A 85 -6.69 -4.42 -0.68
CA VAL A 85 -5.68 -3.54 -0.07
C VAL A 85 -6.21 -2.11 0.05
N LEU A 86 -6.73 -1.54 -1.04
CA LEU A 86 -7.30 -0.20 -1.05
C LEU A 86 -8.45 -0.09 -0.05
N ALA A 87 -9.40 -1.03 -0.06
CA ALA A 87 -10.49 -1.04 0.91
C ALA A 87 -9.98 -1.14 2.37
N ARG A 88 -8.93 -1.93 2.64
CA ARG A 88 -8.28 -2.01 3.96
C ARG A 88 -7.68 -0.66 4.37
N GLN A 89 -7.00 0.05 3.47
CA GLN A 89 -6.39 1.34 3.76
C GLN A 89 -7.45 2.40 4.05
N PHE A 90 -8.53 2.46 3.28
CA PHE A 90 -9.68 3.29 3.58
C PHE A 90 -10.25 3.01 4.98
N ASN A 91 -10.52 1.74 5.30
CA ASN A 91 -11.05 1.35 6.60
C ASN A 91 -10.10 1.69 7.76
N ARG A 92 -8.78 1.61 7.53
CA ARG A 92 -7.76 2.03 8.49
C ARG A 92 -7.88 3.52 8.81
N GLY A 93 -7.96 4.37 7.79
CA GLY A 93 -8.13 5.81 7.98
C GLY A 93 -9.41 6.17 8.72
N TYR A 94 -10.53 5.54 8.34
CA TYR A 94 -11.82 5.74 9.00
C TYR A 94 -11.75 5.41 10.50
N ARG A 95 -11.30 4.19 10.84
CA ARG A 95 -11.21 3.73 12.24
C ARG A 95 -10.19 4.52 13.04
N GLY A 96 -9.03 4.79 12.45
CA GLY A 96 -7.97 5.57 13.10
C GLY A 96 -8.48 6.93 13.56
N TYR A 97 -9.18 7.66 12.69
CA TYR A 97 -9.72 8.97 13.04
C TYR A 97 -10.93 8.91 13.97
N SER A 98 -11.69 7.81 13.99
CA SER A 98 -12.73 7.61 15.01
C SER A 98 -12.19 7.45 16.43
N HIS A 99 -10.98 6.93 16.59
CA HIS A 99 -10.34 6.86 17.90
C HIS A 99 -9.77 8.22 18.33
N ILE A 100 -9.32 9.04 17.38
CA ILE A 100 -8.70 10.34 17.67
C ILE A 100 -9.75 11.42 17.95
N TYR A 101 -10.85 11.43 17.19
CA TYR A 101 -11.88 12.47 17.29
C TYR A 101 -13.26 11.87 17.55
N PRO A 102 -13.68 11.71 18.81
CA PRO A 102 -15.02 11.23 19.12
C PRO A 102 -16.13 12.28 18.88
N ASN A 103 -15.76 13.56 18.77
CA ASN A 103 -16.68 14.69 18.56
C ASN A 103 -16.10 15.65 17.52
N CYS A 104 -16.97 16.40 16.83
CA CYS A 104 -16.51 17.40 15.87
C CYS A 104 -15.85 18.60 16.59
N THR A 105 -14.54 18.79 16.39
CA THR A 105 -13.75 19.90 16.93
C THR A 105 -13.27 20.85 15.84
N HIS A 106 -12.72 22.01 16.22
CA HIS A 106 -12.08 22.91 15.25
C HIS A 106 -10.88 22.23 14.57
N GLN A 107 -10.11 21.46 15.33
CA GLN A 107 -8.97 20.67 14.87
C GLN A 107 -9.42 19.62 13.84
N ALA A 108 -10.50 18.89 14.12
CA ALA A 108 -11.08 17.93 13.17
C ALA A 108 -11.43 18.62 11.82
N LYS A 109 -12.09 19.78 11.87
CA LYS A 109 -12.41 20.57 10.66
C LYS A 109 -11.15 21.03 9.91
N ALA A 110 -10.10 21.43 10.61
CA ALA A 110 -8.83 21.79 10.00
C ALA A 110 -8.13 20.58 9.35
N THR A 111 -8.16 19.42 10.01
CA THR A 111 -7.62 18.17 9.47
C THR A 111 -8.32 17.76 8.18
N ILE A 112 -9.66 17.87 8.09
CA ILE A 112 -10.39 17.63 6.83
C ILE A 112 -9.81 18.46 5.68
N LYS A 113 -9.56 19.76 5.92
CA LYS A 113 -9.00 20.66 4.90
C LYS A 113 -7.59 20.22 4.46
N SER A 114 -6.74 19.81 5.40
CA SER A 114 -5.40 19.29 5.09
C SER A 114 -5.49 18.04 4.21
N PHE A 115 -6.34 17.09 4.59
CA PHE A 115 -6.48 15.85 3.83
C PHE A 115 -7.06 16.04 2.44
N ILE A 116 -8.00 16.96 2.25
CA ILE A 116 -8.49 17.29 0.90
C ILE A 116 -7.34 17.84 0.05
N LYS A 117 -6.53 18.76 0.59
CA LYS A 117 -5.37 19.32 -0.10
C LYS A 117 -4.34 18.24 -0.46
N GLU A 118 -4.04 17.35 0.48
CA GLU A 118 -3.11 16.23 0.27
C GLU A 118 -3.65 15.23 -0.76
N SER A 119 -4.94 14.92 -0.73
CA SER A 119 -5.56 13.97 -1.66
C SER A 119 -5.57 14.49 -3.10
N ILE A 120 -5.80 15.80 -3.29
CA ILE A 120 -5.68 16.45 -4.60
C ILE A 120 -4.24 16.33 -5.12
N LYS A 121 -3.25 16.72 -4.30
CA LYS A 121 -1.83 16.62 -4.65
C LYS A 121 -1.42 15.18 -4.99
N ALA A 122 -1.85 14.21 -4.20
CA ALA A 122 -1.57 12.80 -4.45
C ALA A 122 -2.16 12.33 -5.79
N THR A 123 -3.37 12.78 -6.12
CA THR A 123 -4.04 12.46 -7.39
C THR A 123 -3.27 13.05 -8.58
N ASP A 124 -2.84 14.31 -8.49
CA ASP A 124 -2.03 14.96 -9.52
C ASP A 124 -0.68 14.25 -9.74
N GLU A 125 -0.07 13.77 -8.67
CA GLU A 125 1.16 12.98 -8.75
C GLU A 125 0.91 11.62 -9.41
N LEU A 126 -0.20 10.95 -9.10
CA LEU A 126 -0.56 9.66 -9.71
C LEU A 126 -0.82 9.78 -11.21
N ILE A 127 -1.44 10.87 -11.68
CA ILE A 127 -1.64 11.14 -13.11
C ILE A 127 -0.30 11.23 -13.87
N LYS A 128 0.77 11.69 -13.21
CA LYS A 128 2.11 11.73 -13.84
C LYS A 128 2.70 10.33 -14.06
N TYR A 129 2.32 9.34 -13.25
CA TYR A 129 2.78 7.96 -13.40
C TYR A 129 1.98 7.17 -14.45
N SER A 130 0.80 7.66 -14.87
CA SER A 130 -0.01 7.03 -15.91
C SER A 130 0.30 7.53 -17.33
N LYS A 131 1.26 8.44 -17.48
CA LYS A 131 1.80 8.89 -18.78
C LYS A 131 3.18 8.29 -18.99
#